data_AF-A0AAW5TRS3-F1
#
_entry.id   AF-A0AAW5TRS3-F1
#
_cell.length_a   1.000
_cell.length_b   1.000
_cell.length_c   1.000
_cell.angle_alpha   90.00
_cell.angle_beta   90.00
_cell.angle_gamma   90.00
#
_symmetry.space_group_name_H-M   'P 1'
#
loop_
_entity.id
_entity.type
_entity.pdbx_description
1 polymer ?
#
loop_
_entity_poly.entity_id
_entity_poly.type
_entity_poly.pdbx_seq_one_letter_code
_entity_poly.pdbx_strand_id
1 'polypeptide(L)' 'MFTGLKDKNGTPIYEGDIVMHKDNNAERRGDINWDSKAAAFCFGQDFLVHYHSEDMVVVGNKFDK' A
#
# COMPACT_ATOMS: atom_id res chain seq x y z
N MET A 1 -5.43 -8.28 -5.93
CA MET A 1 -6.70 -7.54 -6.13
C MET A 1 -6.41 -6.04 -6.27
N PHE A 2 -7.08 -5.29 -7.16
CA PHE A 2 -6.86 -3.83 -7.29
C PHE A 2 -7.48 -3.09 -6.11
N THR A 3 -6.77 -2.11 -5.54
CA THR A 3 -7.26 -1.34 -4.38
C THR A 3 -8.20 -0.19 -4.75
N GLY A 4 -8.22 0.24 -6.02
CA GLY A 4 -8.87 1.48 -6.42
C GLY A 4 -7.95 2.72 -6.38
N LEU A 5 -6.75 2.59 -5.80
CA LEU A 5 -5.81 3.70 -5.61
C LEU A 5 -4.64 3.65 -6.59
N LYS A 6 -4.00 4.80 -6.78
CA LYS A 6 -2.73 4.93 -7.51
C LYS A 6 -1.70 5.59 -6.62
N ASP A 7 -0.44 5.16 -6.75
CA ASP A 7 0.69 5.77 -6.07
C ASP A 7 1.03 7.15 -6.66
N LYS A 8 2.04 7.83 -6.10
CA LYS A 8 2.45 9.17 -6.52
C LYS A 8 2.85 9.28 -8.00
N ASN A 9 3.27 8.17 -8.61
CA ASN A 9 3.71 8.11 -9.99
C ASN A 9 2.56 7.68 -10.93
N GLY A 10 1.34 7.52 -10.40
CA GLY A 10 0.19 7.03 -11.16
C GLY A 10 0.15 5.51 -11.32
N THR A 11 1.04 4.77 -10.66
CA THR A 11 1.08 3.31 -10.68
C THR A 11 -0.13 2.78 -9.89
N PRO A 12 -0.98 1.93 -10.47
CA PRO A 12 -2.09 1.36 -9.71
C PRO A 12 -1.57 0.45 -8.59
N ILE A 13 -2.16 0.56 -7.40
CA ILE A 13 -1.76 -0.20 -6.22
C ILE A 13 -2.65 -1.44 -6.10
N TYR A 14 -2.03 -2.60 -5.95
CA TYR A 14 -2.68 -3.91 -5.80
C TYR A 14 -2.32 -4.57 -4.47
N GLU A 15 -3.20 -5.45 -4.01
CA GLU A 15 -2.87 -6.45 -3.01
C GLU A 15 -1.61 -7.23 -3.43
N GLY A 16 -0.65 -7.34 -2.52
CA GLY A 16 0.65 -7.94 -2.71
C GLY A 16 1.77 -6.93 -2.98
N ASP A 17 1.44 -5.69 -3.39
CA ASP A 17 2.46 -4.69 -3.64
C ASP A 17 3.20 -4.32 -2.36
N ILE A 18 4.51 -4.17 -2.48
CA ILE A 18 5.36 -3.60 -1.45
C ILE A 18 5.47 -2.11 -1.74
N VAL A 19 5.07 -1.31 -0.76
CA VAL A 19 4.98 0.14 -0.87
C VAL A 19 5.93 0.81 0.11
N MET A 20 6.62 1.83 -0.37
CA MET A 20 7.27 2.83 0.46
C MET A 20 6.29 3.99 0.68
N HIS A 21 5.98 4.31 1.92
CA HIS A 21 5.19 5.48 2.30
C HIS A 21 6.09 6.46 3.06
N LYS A 22 6.14 7.70 2.62
CA LYS A 22 6.96 8.73 3.26
C LYS A 22 6.10 9.93 3.60
N ASP A 23 5.82 10.10 4.89
CA ASP A 23 5.19 11.31 5.42
C ASP A 23 6.23 12.21 6.10
N ASN A 24 5.78 13.35 6.64
CA ASN A 24 6.64 14.31 7.33
C ASN A 24 7.29 13.75 8.61
N ASN A 25 6.78 12.63 9.14
CA ASN A 25 7.22 12.06 10.42
C ASN A 25 8.13 10.83 10.22
N ALA A 26 7.89 10.01 9.21
CA ALA A 26 8.61 8.77 8.99
C ALA A 26 8.53 8.25 7.54
N GLU A 27 9.52 7.42 7.19
CA GLU A 27 9.49 6.57 6.02
C GLU A 27 9.20 5.12 6.46
N ARG A 28 8.19 4.49 5.88
CA ARG A 28 7.72 3.15 6.21
C ARG A 28 7.70 2.28 4.96
N ARG A 29 8.05 1.00 5.12
CA ARG A 29 7.92 -0.03 4.08
C ARG A 29 6.94 -1.09 4.57
N GLY A 30 6.00 -1.49 3.72
CA GLY A 30 5.02 -2.53 4.06
C GLY A 30 4.35 -3.09 2.82
N ASP A 31 3.70 -4.25 2.95
CA ASP A 31 2.91 -4.83 1.88
C ASP A 31 1.44 -4.42 1.98
N ILE A 32 0.79 -4.34 0.83
CA ILE A 32 -0.65 -4.17 0.72
C ILE A 32 -1.30 -5.55 0.83
N ASN A 33 -2.26 -5.70 1.74
CA ASN A 33 -2.98 -6.95 1.95
C ASN A 33 -4.47 -6.70 2.17
N TRP A 34 -5.31 -7.71 1.92
CA TRP A 34 -6.74 -7.66 2.21
C TRP A 34 -7.03 -8.34 3.55
N ASP A 35 -7.63 -7.62 4.49
CA ASP A 35 -8.18 -8.19 5.71
C ASP A 35 -9.65 -8.56 5.50
N SER A 36 -9.94 -9.86 5.42
CA SER A 36 -11.29 -10.39 5.21
C SER A 36 -12.23 -10.17 6.40
N LYS A 37 -11.72 -9.97 7.62
CA LYS A 37 -12.55 -9.73 8.80
C LYS A 37 -13.02 -8.28 8.86
N ALA A 38 -12.15 -7.35 8.48
CA ALA A 38 -12.45 -5.93 8.40
C ALA A 38 -13.08 -5.52 7.06
N ALA A 39 -13.01 -6.38 6.04
CA ALA A 39 -13.38 -6.10 4.66
C ALA A 39 -12.69 -4.83 4.12
N ALA A 40 -11.38 -4.71 4.38
CA ALA A 40 -10.58 -3.55 4.04
C ALA A 40 -9.18 -3.93 3.56
N PHE A 41 -8.57 -3.03 2.78
CA PHE A 41 -7.14 -3.10 2.49
C PHE A 41 -6.32 -2.55 3.65
N CYS A 42 -5.18 -3.17 3.89
CA CYS A 42 -4.22 -2.81 4.91
C CYS A 42 -2.86 -2.49 4.28
N PHE A 43 -2.11 -1.59 4.92
CA PHE A 43 -0.70 -1.34 4.70
C PHE A 43 0.07 -1.87 5.91
N GLY A 44 0.76 -3.00 5.75
CA GLY A 44 1.31 -3.73 6.89
C GLY A 44 0.21 -4.17 7.87
N GLN A 45 0.27 -3.67 9.11
CA GLN A 45 -0.66 -4.01 10.19
C GLN A 45 -1.82 -3.01 10.38
N ASP A 46 -1.89 -1.94 9.59
CA ASP A 46 -2.87 -0.86 9.75
C ASP A 46 -3.70 -0.65 8.48
N PHE A 47 -4.86 0.00 8.58
CA PHE A 47 -5.76 0.19 7.45
C PHE A 47 -5.20 1.16 6.41
N LEU A 48 -5.25 0.77 5.14
CA LEU A 48 -4.74 1.56 4.02
C LEU A 48 -5.40 2.95 3.91
N VAL A 49 -6.66 3.07 4.34
CA VAL A 49 -7.43 4.34 4.32
C VAL A 49 -6.81 5.45 5.15
N HIS A 50 -5.92 5.13 6.10
CA HIS A 50 -5.22 6.12 6.93
C HIS A 50 -4.00 6.75 6.24
N TYR A 51 -3.65 6.27 5.04
CA TYR A 51 -2.46 6.70 4.32
C TYR A 51 -2.85 7.29 2.97
N HIS A 52 -2.33 8.47 2.65
CA HIS A 52 -2.56 9.11 1.35
C HIS A 52 -1.72 8.40 0.29
N SER A 53 -2.35 7.93 -0.78
CA SER A 53 -1.64 7.21 -1.85
C SER A 53 -0.67 8.10 -2.65
N GLU A 54 -0.83 9.42 -2.56
CA GLU A 54 0.11 10.42 -3.13
C GLU A 54 1.46 10.44 -2.41
N ASP A 55 1.54 9.93 -1.18
CA ASP A 55 2.77 9.78 -0.41
C ASP A 55 3.39 8.38 -0.54
N MET A 56 2.80 7.54 -1.41
CA MET A 56 3.20 6.16 -1.64
C MET A 56 3.99 5.98 -2.94
N VAL A 57 4.86 4.98 -2.94
CA VAL A 57 5.57 4.47 -4.12
C VAL A 57 5.56 2.96 -4.08
N VAL A 58 5.04 2.34 -5.14
CA VAL A 58 5.18 0.89 -5.34
C VAL A 58 6.64 0.59 -5.68
N VAL A 59 7.28 -0.29 -4.91
CA VAL A 59 8.71 -0.64 -5.06
C VAL A 59 8.95 -2.13 -5.32
N GLY A 60 7.89 -2.90 -5.46
CA GLY A 60 7.94 -4.32 -5.80
C GLY A 60 6.63 -5.00 -5.43
N ASN A 61 6.60 -6.32 -5.56
CA ASN A 61 5.47 -7.13 -5.15
C ASN A 61 5.98 -8.36 -4.38
N LYS A 62 5.28 -8.77 -3.32
CA LYS A 62 5.71 -9.88 -2.45
C LYS A 62 5.70 -11.25 -3.12
N PHE A 63 5.06 -11.36 -4.28
CA PHE A 63 5.03 -12.58 -5.08
C PHE A 63 6.12 -12.64 -6.15
N ASP A 64 6.82 -11.53 -6.38
CA ASP A 64 7.99 -11.49 -7.27
C ASP A 64 9.17 -12.22 -6.61
N LYS A 65 9.97 -12.91 -7.43
CA LYS A 65 11.13 -13.71 -7.00
C LYS A 65 12.40 -12.88 -6.83
#